data_AF-A0A2W4LHV5-F1
#
_entry.id   AF-A0A2W4LHV5-F1
#
_cell.length_a   1.000
_cell.length_b   1.000
_cell.length_c   1.000
_cell.angle_alpha   90.00
_cell.angle_beta   90.00
_cell.angle_gamma   90.00
#
_symmetry.space_group_name_H-M   'P 1'
#
loop_
_entity.id
_entity.type
_entity.pdbx_description
1 polymer ?
#
loop_
_entity_poly.entity_id
_entity_poly.type
_entity_poly.pdbx_seq_one_letter_code
_entity_poly.pdbx_strand_id
1 'polypeptide(L)'
;PPGPPAPPRGLLPQHDTEATLEAAARATGRVEIRRGTRAVHVATRGTQAVVRVAGRGGAEELQAPWAVGCDGARSTVRELLGIESAGATTAPTRRRPTSR
;
A
#
# COMPACT_ATOMS: atom_id res chain seq x y z
N PRO A 1 -4.48 -44.37 -8.89
CA PRO A 1 -3.19 -43.67 -8.64
C PRO A 1 -3.49 -42.35 -7.92
N PRO A 2 -2.68 -41.91 -6.93
CA PRO A 2 -2.83 -40.57 -6.39
C PRO A 2 -2.56 -39.54 -7.50
N GLY A 3 -3.35 -38.46 -7.53
CA GLY A 3 -3.23 -37.39 -8.52
C GLY A 3 -1.91 -36.61 -8.38
N PRO A 4 -1.59 -35.74 -9.35
CA PRO A 4 -0.37 -34.96 -9.30
C PRO A 4 -0.32 -34.11 -8.02
N PRO A 5 0.87 -33.89 -7.44
CA PRO A 5 1.01 -33.11 -6.22
C PRO A 5 0.55 -31.67 -6.45
N ALA A 6 -0.11 -31.08 -5.45
CA ALA A 6 -0.47 -29.67 -5.46
C ALA A 6 0.78 -28.78 -5.59
N PRO A 7 0.69 -27.61 -6.24
CA PRO A 7 1.83 -26.72 -6.40
C PRO A 7 2.39 -26.28 -5.03
N PRO A 8 3.71 -26.05 -4.92
CA PRO A 8 4.34 -25.63 -3.68
C PRO A 8 3.74 -24.30 -3.20
N ARG A 9 3.35 -24.24 -1.92
CA ARG A 9 2.88 -23.01 -1.28
C ARG A 9 4.01 -21.98 -1.31
N GLY A 10 3.80 -20.85 -1.99
CA GLY A 10 4.75 -19.72 -1.98
C GLY A 10 5.28 -19.26 -3.33
N LEU A 11 4.83 -19.85 -4.45
CA LEU A 11 5.27 -19.46 -5.80
C LEU A 11 4.25 -18.65 -6.60
N LEU A 12 3.28 -17.99 -5.95
CA LEU A 12 2.40 -17.07 -6.67
C LEU A 12 3.13 -15.74 -6.84
N PRO A 13 3.34 -15.25 -8.07
CA PRO A 13 3.91 -13.93 -8.28
C PRO A 13 3.14 -12.86 -7.52
N GLN A 14 3.85 -11.86 -6.99
CA GLN A 14 3.24 -10.77 -6.24
C GLN A 14 2.16 -10.05 -7.06
N HIS A 15 2.41 -9.82 -8.35
CA HIS A 15 1.44 -9.18 -9.25
C HIS A 15 0.14 -9.99 -9.40
N ASP A 16 0.23 -11.32 -9.46
CA ASP A 16 -0.94 -12.20 -9.53
C ASP A 16 -1.71 -12.21 -8.20
N THR A 17 -0.98 -12.18 -7.09
CA THR A 17 -1.56 -12.10 -5.74
C THR A 17 -2.31 -10.79 -5.56
N GLU A 18 -1.69 -9.67 -5.89
CA GLU A 18 -2.29 -8.32 -5.82
C GLU A 18 -3.52 -8.20 -6.72
N ALA A 19 -3.43 -8.68 -7.96
CA ALA A 19 -4.56 -8.66 -8.89
C ALA A 19 -5.75 -9.48 -8.37
N THR A 20 -5.49 -10.65 -7.79
CA THR A 20 -6.52 -11.52 -7.20
C THR A 20 -7.19 -10.84 -5.99
N LEU A 21 -6.40 -10.28 -5.09
CA LEU A 21 -6.91 -9.59 -3.89
C LEU A 21 -7.71 -8.33 -4.27
N GLU A 22 -7.25 -7.57 -5.26
CA GLU A 22 -7.98 -6.41 -5.75
C GLU A 22 -9.32 -6.79 -6.38
N ALA A 23 -9.34 -7.83 -7.22
CA ALA A 23 -10.57 -8.34 -7.82
C ALA A 23 -11.57 -8.78 -6.75
N ALA A 24 -11.10 -9.53 -5.74
CA ALA A 24 -11.92 -9.94 -4.61
C ALA A 24 -12.45 -8.74 -3.81
N ALA A 25 -11.61 -7.74 -3.51
CA ALA A 25 -12.03 -6.53 -2.80
C ALA A 25 -13.11 -5.76 -3.56
N ARG A 26 -12.95 -5.59 -4.88
CA ARG A 26 -13.95 -4.92 -5.73
C ARG A 26 -15.27 -5.69 -5.77
N ALA A 27 -15.22 -7.02 -5.85
CA ALA A 27 -16.41 -7.87 -5.88
C ALA A 27 -17.28 -7.75 -4.61
N THR A 28 -16.73 -7.26 -3.49
CA THR A 28 -17.52 -7.00 -2.28
C THR A 28 -18.52 -5.85 -2.42
N GLY A 29 -18.33 -4.96 -3.39
CA GLY A 29 -19.08 -3.70 -3.53
C GLY A 29 -18.85 -2.67 -2.42
N ARG A 30 -17.95 -2.93 -1.47
CA ARG A 30 -17.70 -2.09 -0.29
C ARG A 30 -16.39 -1.32 -0.35
N VAL A 31 -15.52 -1.63 -1.32
CA VAL A 31 -14.18 -1.06 -1.42
C VAL A 31 -14.09 -0.16 -2.64
N GLU A 32 -13.78 1.11 -2.40
CA GLU A 32 -13.41 2.05 -3.45
C GLU A 32 -11.87 2.11 -3.57
N ILE A 33 -11.34 1.90 -4.78
CA ILE A 33 -9.89 1.94 -5.04
C ILE A 33 -9.57 3.11 -5.97
N ARG A 34 -8.90 4.13 -5.42
CA ARG A 34 -8.45 5.33 -6.15
C ARG A 34 -6.96 5.22 -6.50
N ARG A 35 -6.64 4.89 -7.75
CA ARG A 35 -5.24 4.87 -8.24
C ARG A 35 -4.73 6.28 -8.53
N GLY A 36 -3.41 6.45 -8.52
CA GLY A 36 -2.79 7.76 -8.78
C GLY A 36 -3.14 8.83 -7.75
N THR A 37 -3.54 8.40 -6.55
CA THR A 37 -3.93 9.23 -5.42
C THR A 37 -2.92 9.03 -4.31
N ARG A 38 -2.35 10.12 -3.80
CA ARG A 38 -1.27 10.09 -2.80
C ARG A 38 -1.70 10.85 -1.56
N ALA A 39 -1.57 10.25 -0.38
CA ALA A 39 -1.68 10.97 0.89
C ALA A 39 -0.53 11.99 1.01
N VAL A 40 -0.87 13.25 1.25
CA VAL A 40 0.09 14.36 1.39
C VAL A 40 0.00 15.04 2.76
N HIS A 41 -1.03 14.73 3.55
CA HIS A 41 -1.16 15.14 4.94
C HIS A 41 -2.05 14.17 5.69
N VAL A 42 -1.72 13.86 6.95
CA VAL A 42 -2.52 13.02 7.85
C VAL A 42 -2.58 13.70 9.21
N ALA A 43 -3.78 13.82 9.76
CA ALA A 43 -4.01 14.36 11.09
C ALA A 43 -5.22 13.71 11.76
N THR A 44 -5.38 13.96 13.05
CA THR A 44 -6.59 13.59 13.80
C THR A 44 -7.37 14.86 14.14
N ARG A 45 -8.69 14.83 13.94
CA ARG A 45 -9.60 15.91 14.33
C ARG A 45 -10.73 15.33 15.16
N GLY A 46 -10.65 15.50 16.48
CA GLY A 46 -11.58 14.86 17.41
C GLY A 46 -11.47 13.34 17.33
N THR A 47 -12.56 12.67 16.95
CA THR A 47 -12.63 11.20 16.81
C THR A 47 -12.40 10.70 15.39
N GLN A 48 -12.04 11.58 14.45
CA GLN A 48 -11.86 11.25 13.04
C GLN A 48 -10.39 11.40 12.62
N ALA A 49 -9.95 10.50 11.75
CA ALA A 49 -8.77 10.70 10.93
C ALA A 49 -9.11 11.60 9.74
N VAL A 50 -8.21 12.53 9.44
CA VAL A 50 -8.28 13.47 8.32
C VAL A 50 -7.07 13.22 7.43
N VAL A 51 -7.33 12.87 6.16
CA VAL A 51 -6.28 12.59 5.17
C VAL A 51 -6.48 13.52 3.98
N ARG A 52 -5.51 14.40 3.73
CA ARG A 52 -5.47 15.15 2.48
C ARG A 52 -4.75 14.31 1.43
N VAL A 53 -5.41 14.09 0.31
CA VAL A 53 -4.86 13.35 -0.82
C VAL A 53 -4.68 14.26 -2.02
N ALA A 54 -3.69 13.98 -2.85
CA ALA A 54 -3.44 14.65 -4.12
C ALA A 54 -3.48 13.61 -5.26
N GLY A 55 -4.22 13.93 -6.31
CA GLY A 55 -4.30 13.14 -7.53
C GLY A 55 -4.35 14.01 -8.78
N ARG A 56 -4.67 13.40 -9.92
CA ARG A 56 -4.75 14.12 -11.22
C ARG A 56 -5.77 15.26 -11.23
N GLY A 57 -6.83 15.17 -10.43
CA GLY A 57 -7.88 16.18 -10.31
C GLY A 57 -7.57 17.30 -9.31
N GLY A 58 -6.39 17.31 -8.69
CA GLY A 58 -6.05 18.21 -7.60
C GLY A 58 -6.04 17.52 -6.23
N ALA A 59 -6.08 18.32 -5.17
CA ALA A 59 -6.08 17.84 -3.79
C ALA A 59 -7.49 17.87 -3.20
N GLU A 60 -7.83 16.85 -2.42
CA GLU A 60 -9.07 16.75 -1.66
C GLU A 60 -8.80 16.25 -0.24
N GLU A 61 -9.75 16.48 0.67
CA GLU A 61 -9.69 15.98 2.05
C GLU A 61 -10.70 14.85 2.26
N LEU A 62 -10.23 13.76 2.83
CA LEU A 62 -11.02 12.59 3.21
C LEU A 62 -11.09 12.51 4.73
N GLN A 63 -12.26 12.16 5.26
CA GLN A 63 -12.49 12.00 6.69
C GLN A 63 -13.11 10.63 6.97
N ALA A 64 -12.61 9.95 7.98
CA ALA A 64 -13.11 8.64 8.41
C ALA A 64 -12.78 8.41 9.90
N PRO A 65 -13.46 7.48 10.59
CA PRO A 65 -13.14 7.16 11.99
C PRO A 65 -11.70 6.65 12.17
N TRP A 66 -11.14 6.02 11.13
CA TRP A 66 -9.80 5.45 11.16
C TRP A 66 -9.10 5.62 9.81
N ALA A 67 -7.78 5.73 9.84
CA ALA A 67 -6.90 5.61 8.69
C ALA A 67 -5.81 4.58 8.97
N VAL A 68 -5.48 3.74 7.98
CA VAL A 68 -4.47 2.68 8.11
C VAL A 68 -3.41 2.87 7.03
N GLY A 69 -2.14 2.99 7.44
CA GLY A 69 -0.99 3.11 6.54
C GLY A 69 -0.54 1.75 6.00
N CYS A 70 -1.01 1.39 4.81
CA CYS A 70 -0.60 0.17 4.08
C CYS A 70 0.37 0.48 2.93
N ASP A 71 1.23 1.49 3.08
CA ASP A 71 2.06 2.10 2.04
C ASP A 71 3.54 1.64 2.04
N GLY A 72 3.80 0.50 2.68
CA GLY A 72 5.06 -0.23 2.58
C GLY A 72 6.18 0.24 3.50
N ALA A 73 7.39 -0.26 3.27
CA ALA A 73 8.53 -0.08 4.17
C ALA A 73 8.90 1.39 4.42
N ARG A 74 8.79 2.23 3.38
CA ARG A 74 9.02 3.70 3.45
C ARG A 74 7.70 4.46 3.56
N SER A 75 6.87 4.06 4.52
CA SER A 75 5.54 4.62 4.74
C SER A 75 5.57 6.15 4.85
N THR A 76 4.89 6.80 3.91
CA THR A 76 4.56 8.23 3.93
C THR A 76 3.60 8.54 5.06
N VAL A 77 2.63 7.67 5.36
CA VAL A 77 1.70 7.86 6.49
C VAL A 77 2.46 7.94 7.80
N ARG A 78 3.39 7.01 8.02
CA ARG A 78 4.24 6.99 9.23
C ARG A 78 5.07 8.27 9.36
N GLU A 79 5.69 8.69 8.26
CA GLU A 79 6.50 9.92 8.19
C GLU A 79 5.67 11.17 8.49
N LEU A 80 4.50 11.32 7.86
CA LEU A 80 3.59 12.45 8.08
C LEU A 80 3.07 12.54 9.52
N LEU A 81 2.99 11.41 10.23
CA LEU A 81 2.61 11.35 11.63
C LEU A 81 3.81 11.50 12.60
N GLY A 82 5.04 11.62 12.10
CA GLY A 82 6.23 11.74 12.93
C GLY A 82 6.54 10.50 13.76
N ILE A 83 6.06 9.32 13.33
CA ILE A 83 6.28 8.07 14.07
C ILE A 83 7.68 7.53 13.73
N GLU A 84 8.53 7.38 14.74
CA GLU A 84 9.88 6.87 14.56
C GLU A 84 9.90 5.40 14.10
N SER A 85 10.77 5.08 13.15
CA SER A 85 11.00 3.70 12.72
C SER A 85 12.21 3.10 13.43
N ALA A 86 12.03 2.01 14.17
CA ALA A 86 13.10 1.32 14.89
C ALA A 86 13.99 0.39 14.02
N GLY A 87 13.90 0.49 12.69
CA GLY A 87 14.61 -0.41 11.76
C GLY A 87 15.95 0.13 11.28
N ALA A 88 16.98 -0.72 11.23
CA ALA A 88 18.24 -0.38 10.56
C ALA A 88 18.02 -0.29 9.04
N THR A 89 18.35 0.85 8.44
CA THR A 89 18.34 0.98 6.97
C THR A 89 19.46 0.11 6.41
N THR A 90 19.11 -1.01 5.76
CA THR A 90 20.08 -1.77 4.96
C THR A 90 20.48 -0.94 3.75
N ALA A 91 21.79 -0.86 3.51
CA ALA A 91 22.41 -0.01 2.49
C ALA A 91 21.72 -0.13 1.12
N PRO A 92 21.67 0.94 0.31
CA PRO A 92 21.03 0.91 -1.00
C PRO A 92 21.62 -0.21 -1.88
N THR A 93 20.74 -1.08 -2.39
CA THR A 93 21.11 -2.14 -3.32
C THR A 93 21.73 -1.51 -4.56
N ARG A 94 23.05 -1.67 -4.73
CA ARG A 94 23.78 -1.14 -5.90
C ARG A 94 23.16 -1.74 -7.16
N ARG A 95 22.54 -0.91 -8.01
CA ARG A 95 22.11 -1.34 -9.34
C ARG A 95 23.35 -1.76 -10.13
N ARG A 96 23.37 -2.99 -10.65
CA ARG A 96 24.39 -3.41 -11.62
C ARG A 96 24.22 -2.56 -12.89
N PRO A 97 25.29 -1.95 -13.42
CA PRO A 97 25.22 -1.29 -14.72
C PRO A 97 24.91 -2.34 -15.77
N THR A 98 23.90 -2.09 -16.60
CA THR A 98 23.62 -2.86 -17.80
C THR A 98 24.76 -2.62 -18.79
N SER A 99 25.57 -3.64 -19.06
CA SER A 99 26.52 -3.62 -20.17
C SER A 99 25.75 -3.59 -21.49
N ARG A 100 26.23 -2.75 -22.40
CA ARG A 100 25.72 -2.50 -23.74
C ARG A 100 25.87 -3.71 -24.66
#